data_AF-A0A0Q9JCJ6-F1
#
_entry.id   AF-A0A0Q9JCJ6-F1
#
_cell.length_a   1.000
_cell.length_b   1.000
_cell.length_c   1.000
_cell.angle_alpha   90.00
_cell.angle_beta   90.00
_cell.angle_gamma   90.00
#
_symmetry.space_group_name_H-M   'P 1'
#
loop_
_entity.id
_entity.type
_entity.pdbx_description
1 polymer ?
#
loop_
_entity_poly.entity_id
_entity_poly.type
_entity_poly.pdbx_seq_one_letter_code
_entity_poly.pdbx_strand_id
1 'polypeptide(L)'
;MPAHTFKGNNTGSAAAPRDLTLAEATAELSAMVGDSGSGGTKGLVPAPSAGDAASKKVLGAGGGWVSAAAPGARGAFYMKTAPAGWLKVNGAAVARATYSDLDAAIYCGNTDNPTADWGYRCTNPASPTSTRSTSGDYVVLPDERGEFSRGWDDARGVDSGRGFWATQGQAIQAHTHGLGGGSSFATGGAAFAVQAGGSTVQSGPSGGTETRPRNVAALICIKY
;
A
#
# COMPACT_ATOMS: atom_id res chain seq x y z
N MET A 1 33.97 17.95 44.47
CA MET A 1 33.94 17.52 43.05
C MET A 1 32.68 18.09 42.42
N PRO A 2 32.69 18.52 41.14
CA PRO A 2 31.47 18.92 40.45
C PRO A 2 30.44 17.79 40.53
N ALA A 3 29.16 18.12 40.64
CA ALA A 3 28.12 17.22 41.12
C ALA A 3 27.91 15.92 40.31
N HIS A 4 28.53 15.73 39.15
CA HIS A 4 28.31 14.57 38.28
C HIS A 4 29.59 14.13 37.56
N THR A 5 30.54 13.52 38.28
CA THR A 5 31.79 13.03 37.68
C THR A 5 31.76 11.49 37.56
N PHE A 6 31.94 10.96 36.36
CA PHE A 6 32.04 9.52 36.13
C PHE A 6 33.48 9.06 36.43
N LYS A 7 33.65 8.19 37.43
CA LYS A 7 34.93 7.55 37.74
C LYS A 7 35.08 6.26 36.94
N GLY A 8 36.25 6.05 36.34
CA GLY A 8 36.57 4.81 35.64
C GLY A 8 38.06 4.69 35.33
N ASN A 9 38.41 3.63 34.60
CA ASN A 9 39.78 3.30 34.27
C ASN A 9 39.88 2.94 32.78
N ASN A 10 40.40 3.88 31.99
CA ASN A 10 40.60 3.74 30.54
C ASN A 10 42.09 3.56 30.16
N THR A 11 42.93 3.12 31.11
CA THR A 11 44.39 2.98 30.89
C THR A 11 44.93 1.57 31.21
N GLY A 12 44.05 0.63 31.54
CA GLY A 12 44.38 -0.78 31.79
C GLY A 12 44.11 -1.23 33.23
N SER A 13 43.92 -2.54 33.45
CA SER A 13 43.37 -3.14 34.69
C SER A 13 44.08 -2.81 36.02
N ALA A 14 45.30 -2.30 35.97
CA ALA A 14 46.10 -1.96 37.16
C ALA A 14 46.18 -0.44 37.46
N ALA A 15 45.60 0.42 36.63
CA ALA A 15 45.66 1.87 36.83
C ALA A 15 44.65 2.37 37.89
N ALA A 16 45.00 3.48 38.57
CA ALA A 16 44.13 4.11 39.55
C ALA A 16 42.87 4.72 38.88
N PRO A 17 41.68 4.65 39.51
CA PRO A 17 40.47 5.28 38.99
C PRO A 17 40.64 6.79 38.81
N ARG A 18 40.27 7.31 37.64
CA ARG A 18 40.29 8.74 37.31
C ARG A 18 38.93 9.24 36.89
N ASP A 19 38.78 10.55 36.83
CA ASP A 19 37.64 11.17 36.18
C ASP A 19 37.74 10.93 34.68
N LEU A 20 36.70 10.33 34.12
CA LEU A 20 36.58 10.12 32.69
C LEU A 20 36.00 11.36 32.04
N THR A 21 36.54 11.73 30.89
CA THR A 21 35.85 12.65 29.98
C THR A 21 34.58 12.00 29.43
N LEU A 22 33.64 12.79 28.91
CA LEU A 22 32.42 12.27 28.30
C LEU A 22 32.73 11.27 27.16
N ALA A 23 33.78 11.53 26.37
CA ALA A 23 34.21 10.65 25.28
C ALA A 23 34.71 9.29 25.79
N GLU A 24 35.50 9.28 26.86
CA GLU A 24 36.03 8.06 27.47
C GLU A 24 34.91 7.25 28.14
N ALA A 25 34.03 7.91 28.89
CA ALA A 25 32.86 7.27 29.48
C ALA A 25 31.93 6.65 28.41
N THR A 26 31.78 7.31 27.26
CA THR A 26 31.00 6.77 26.13
C THR A 26 31.71 5.57 25.49
N ALA A 27 33.04 5.59 25.39
CA ALA A 27 33.82 4.52 24.80
C ALA A 27 33.70 3.19 25.56
N GLU A 28 33.60 3.24 26.90
CA GLU A 28 33.37 2.08 27.77
C GLU A 28 32.00 1.42 27.58
N LEU A 29 31.05 2.13 26.96
CA LEU A 29 29.73 1.61 26.74
C LEU A 29 29.74 0.64 25.55
N SER A 30 29.17 -0.55 25.77
CA SER A 30 28.99 -1.53 24.71
C SER A 30 28.06 -0.97 23.64
N ALA A 31 28.41 -1.21 22.38
CA ALA A 31 27.49 -0.95 21.28
C ALA A 31 26.28 -1.88 21.41
N MET A 32 25.07 -1.36 21.21
CA MET A 32 23.90 -2.20 21.01
C MET A 32 24.00 -2.79 19.62
N VAL A 33 24.48 -4.02 19.51
CA VAL A 33 24.65 -4.69 18.22
C VAL A 33 23.44 -5.58 17.96
N GLY A 34 22.68 -5.24 16.92
CA GLY A 34 21.52 -6.03 16.46
C GLY A 34 21.88 -7.19 15.54
N ASP A 35 23.11 -7.20 15.01
CA ASP A 35 23.71 -8.28 14.20
C ASP A 35 25.20 -8.43 14.53
N SER A 36 25.94 -9.29 13.84
CA SER A 36 27.38 -9.51 14.07
C SER A 36 28.32 -8.41 13.51
N GLY A 37 27.79 -7.22 13.17
CA GLY A 37 28.55 -6.10 12.60
C GLY A 37 28.98 -5.02 13.61
N SER A 38 29.75 -4.02 13.16
CA SER A 38 30.30 -2.93 14.00
C SER A 38 29.38 -1.69 14.11
N GLY A 39 28.13 -1.76 13.63
CA GLY A 39 27.29 -0.59 13.34
C GLY A 39 26.38 -0.07 14.47
N GLY A 40 26.43 -0.67 15.67
CA GLY A 40 25.51 -0.35 16.77
C GLY A 40 25.79 0.99 17.46
N THR A 41 24.73 1.73 17.80
CA THR A 41 24.84 2.89 18.70
C THR A 41 25.23 2.43 20.11
N LYS A 42 26.21 3.10 20.73
CA LYS A 42 26.61 2.84 22.12
C LYS A 42 25.51 3.30 23.09
N GLY A 43 25.11 2.43 24.02
CA GLY A 43 24.22 2.79 25.13
C GLY A 43 22.89 2.05 25.21
N LEU A 44 21.87 2.67 25.82
CA LEU A 44 20.56 2.04 25.99
C LEU A 44 19.82 2.00 24.65
N VAL A 45 18.96 1.00 24.45
CA VAL A 45 18.01 0.98 23.33
C VAL A 45 17.15 2.25 23.42
N PRO A 46 17.16 3.13 22.39
CA PRO A 46 16.32 4.33 22.41
C PRO A 46 14.86 3.91 22.55
N ALA A 47 14.10 4.48 23.48
CA ALA A 47 12.67 4.20 23.56
C ALA A 47 11.99 4.64 22.24
N PRO A 48 11.09 3.84 21.66
CA PRO A 48 10.35 4.26 20.48
C PRO A 48 9.48 5.47 20.82
N SER A 49 9.36 6.41 19.88
CA SER A 49 8.32 7.44 20.01
C SER A 49 6.94 6.77 20.05
N ALA A 50 5.92 7.48 20.55
CA ALA A 50 4.56 6.94 20.58
C ALA A 50 4.08 6.51 19.18
N GLY A 51 4.50 7.23 18.12
CA GLY A 51 4.22 6.87 16.73
C GLY A 51 4.91 5.58 16.30
N ASP A 52 6.21 5.44 16.59
CA ASP A 52 6.96 4.23 16.22
C ASP A 52 6.44 2.98 16.95
N ALA A 53 6.05 3.13 18.22
CA ALA A 53 5.45 2.08 19.02
C ALA A 53 4.07 1.65 18.48
N ALA A 54 3.24 2.63 18.08
CA ALA A 54 1.95 2.37 17.44
C ALA A 54 2.12 1.67 16.09
N SER A 55 3.16 2.01 15.34
CA SER A 55 3.50 1.41 14.04
C SER A 55 4.19 0.05 14.13
N LYS A 56 4.44 -0.47 15.35
CA LYS A 56 5.22 -1.69 15.59
C LYS A 56 6.55 -1.70 14.84
N LYS A 57 7.22 -0.54 14.81
CA LYS A 57 8.57 -0.44 14.25
C LYS A 57 9.54 -1.29 15.06
N VAL A 58 10.58 -1.78 14.39
CA VAL A 58 11.67 -2.56 14.97
C VAL A 58 12.93 -1.73 14.99
N LEU A 59 13.84 -1.99 15.92
CA LEU A 59 15.13 -1.30 15.95
C LEU A 59 15.98 -1.77 14.76
N GLY A 60 16.34 -0.84 13.87
CA GLY A 60 17.21 -1.10 12.74
C GLY A 60 18.70 -1.10 13.13
N ALA A 61 19.54 -1.63 12.23
CA ALA A 61 20.99 -1.72 12.46
C ALA A 61 21.67 -0.37 12.72
N GLY A 62 21.13 0.73 12.16
CA GLY A 62 21.61 2.10 12.40
C GLY A 62 21.14 2.74 13.72
N GLY A 63 20.50 1.98 14.62
CA GLY A 63 20.04 2.46 15.91
C GLY A 63 18.73 3.28 15.89
N GLY A 64 18.09 3.41 14.72
CA GLY A 64 16.78 4.05 14.55
C GLY A 64 15.63 3.05 14.47
N TRP A 65 14.41 3.48 14.80
CA TRP A 65 13.19 2.66 14.66
C TRP A 65 12.70 2.65 13.21
N VAL A 66 12.65 1.45 12.61
CA VAL A 66 12.30 1.24 11.20
C VAL A 66 11.07 0.34 11.06
N SER A 67 10.27 0.57 10.01
CA SER A 67 9.13 -0.30 9.71
C SER A 67 9.62 -1.66 9.19
N ALA A 68 9.07 -2.76 9.71
CA ALA A 68 9.41 -4.12 9.28
C ALA A 68 8.98 -4.43 7.83
N ALA A 69 8.01 -3.68 7.30
CA ALA A 69 7.61 -3.68 5.91
C ALA A 69 7.65 -2.24 5.38
N ALA A 70 7.97 -2.06 4.10
CA ALA A 70 8.00 -0.72 3.50
C ALA A 70 6.62 -0.04 3.63
N PRO A 71 6.56 1.23 4.05
CA PRO A 71 5.35 2.04 3.91
C PRO A 71 4.83 1.96 2.47
N GLY A 72 3.51 1.84 2.31
CA GLY A 72 2.89 1.56 1.01
C GLY A 72 2.75 0.07 0.68
N ALA A 73 3.34 -0.85 1.45
CA ALA A 73 3.14 -2.28 1.26
C ALA A 73 1.69 -2.70 1.49
N ARG A 74 1.17 -3.55 0.61
CA ARG A 74 -0.18 -4.11 0.66
C ARG A 74 -0.21 -5.45 1.40
N GLY A 75 -1.20 -5.65 2.27
CA GLY A 75 -1.41 -6.91 2.99
C GLY A 75 -2.88 -7.31 3.04
N ALA A 76 -3.14 -8.62 3.00
CA ALA A 76 -4.49 -9.19 3.15
C ALA A 76 -4.61 -9.91 4.50
N PHE A 77 -5.67 -9.59 5.25
CA PHE A 77 -5.86 -10.09 6.61
C PHE A 77 -7.26 -10.68 6.80
N TYR A 78 -7.37 -11.86 7.41
CA TYR A 78 -8.66 -12.49 7.72
C TYR A 78 -9.35 -11.93 8.98
N MET A 79 -8.81 -10.86 9.55
CA MET A 79 -9.39 -10.15 10.69
C MET A 79 -10.29 -8.99 10.26
N LYS A 80 -11.16 -8.53 11.16
CA LYS A 80 -12.15 -7.46 10.86
C LYS A 80 -11.61 -6.03 11.04
N THR A 81 -10.50 -5.88 11.75
CA THR A 81 -9.90 -4.58 12.11
C THR A 81 -8.46 -4.57 11.63
N ALA A 82 -7.99 -3.43 11.11
CA ALA A 82 -6.61 -3.32 10.66
C ALA A 82 -5.67 -3.57 11.86
N PRO A 83 -4.63 -4.40 11.71
CA PRO A 83 -3.63 -4.57 12.76
C PRO A 83 -2.85 -3.27 12.99
N ALA A 84 -2.25 -3.13 14.18
CA ALA A 84 -1.40 -1.98 14.49
C ALA A 84 -0.29 -1.80 13.45
N GLY A 85 -0.05 -0.56 13.01
CA GLY A 85 0.89 -0.26 11.92
C GLY A 85 0.33 -0.44 10.52
N TRP A 86 -0.97 -0.73 10.37
CA TRP A 86 -1.67 -0.85 9.10
C TRP A 86 -2.95 -0.02 9.06
N LEU A 87 -3.28 0.53 7.89
CA LEU A 87 -4.53 1.24 7.61
C LEU A 87 -5.37 0.45 6.62
N LYS A 88 -6.70 0.56 6.72
CA LYS A 88 -7.61 -0.07 5.75
C LYS A 88 -7.46 0.60 4.39
N VAL A 89 -7.50 -0.18 3.32
CA VAL A 89 -7.51 0.33 1.94
C VAL A 89 -8.96 0.57 1.52
N ASN A 90 -9.55 1.66 2.02
CA ASN A 90 -10.98 1.96 1.92
C ASN A 90 -11.28 3.36 1.34
N GLY A 91 -10.33 3.98 0.63
CA GLY A 91 -10.51 5.30 0.02
C GLY A 91 -10.46 6.48 1.00
N ALA A 92 -10.15 6.25 2.29
CA ALA A 92 -10.11 7.31 3.28
C ALA A 92 -8.94 8.28 3.02
N ALA A 93 -9.17 9.57 3.30
CA ALA A 93 -8.11 10.56 3.36
C ALA A 93 -7.51 10.58 4.78
N VAL A 94 -6.20 10.38 4.89
CA VAL A 94 -5.50 10.28 6.18
C VAL A 94 -4.49 11.41 6.37
N ALA A 95 -4.30 11.83 7.62
CA ALA A 95 -3.47 12.98 7.94
C ALA A 95 -1.98 12.72 7.66
N ARG A 96 -1.38 13.55 6.80
CA ARG A 96 0.03 13.42 6.39
C ARG A 96 1.01 13.63 7.54
N ALA A 97 0.67 14.52 8.49
CA ALA A 97 1.48 14.74 9.67
C ALA A 97 1.59 13.50 10.58
N THR A 98 0.57 12.64 10.58
CA THR A 98 0.56 11.38 11.33
C THR A 98 1.20 10.24 10.54
N TYR A 99 1.04 10.25 9.21
CA TYR A 99 1.44 9.17 8.32
C TYR A 99 2.42 9.66 7.25
N SER A 100 3.49 10.35 7.65
CA SER A 100 4.43 11.01 6.73
C SER A 100 5.16 10.02 5.82
N ASP A 101 5.57 8.88 6.40
CA ASP A 101 6.28 7.82 5.67
C ASP A 101 5.37 7.20 4.60
N LEU A 102 4.08 7.03 4.92
CA LEU A 102 3.07 6.57 3.96
C LEU A 102 2.79 7.62 2.89
N ASP A 103 2.57 8.89 3.26
CA ASP A 103 2.38 10.00 2.30
C ASP A 103 3.53 10.04 1.30
N ALA A 104 4.78 9.95 1.76
CA ALA A 104 5.95 9.91 0.88
C ALA A 104 5.93 8.69 -0.06
N ALA A 105 5.46 7.54 0.41
CA ALA A 105 5.43 6.30 -0.38
C ALA A 105 4.31 6.27 -1.43
N ILE A 106 3.15 6.86 -1.15
CA ILE A 106 1.96 6.76 -2.02
C ILE A 106 1.58 8.05 -2.72
N TYR A 107 2.29 9.16 -2.49
CA TYR A 107 1.94 10.40 -3.14
C TYR A 107 2.11 10.28 -4.66
N CYS A 108 1.03 10.51 -5.41
CA CYS A 108 1.03 10.42 -6.87
C CYS A 108 1.84 11.52 -7.56
N GLY A 109 2.40 12.47 -6.81
CA GLY A 109 3.10 13.63 -7.35
C GLY A 109 2.16 14.76 -7.76
N ASN A 110 2.73 15.94 -7.97
CA ASN A 110 1.97 17.16 -8.26
C ASN A 110 1.21 17.07 -9.59
N THR A 111 1.83 16.43 -10.60
CA THR A 111 1.28 16.31 -11.96
C THR A 111 0.00 15.47 -11.96
N ASP A 112 0.00 14.35 -11.22
CA ASP A 112 -1.14 13.42 -11.22
C ASP A 112 -2.15 13.73 -10.11
N ASN A 113 -1.83 14.63 -9.17
CA ASN A 113 -2.76 15.03 -8.10
C ASN A 113 -4.16 15.45 -8.58
N PRO A 114 -4.35 16.11 -9.74
CA PRO A 114 -5.67 16.47 -10.23
C PRO A 114 -6.50 15.28 -10.73
N THR A 115 -5.88 14.18 -11.16
CA THR A 115 -6.53 13.12 -11.94
C THR A 115 -6.37 11.71 -11.35
N ALA A 116 -5.36 11.45 -10.53
CA ALA A 116 -5.07 10.13 -9.99
C ALA A 116 -6.26 9.58 -9.19
N ASP A 117 -6.51 8.28 -9.33
CA ASP A 117 -7.60 7.59 -8.62
C ASP A 117 -7.39 7.59 -7.10
N TRP A 118 -6.13 7.54 -6.66
CA TRP A 118 -5.73 7.62 -5.25
C TRP A 118 -4.29 8.14 -5.14
N GLY A 119 -3.78 8.27 -3.92
CA GLY A 119 -2.44 8.81 -3.66
C GLY A 119 -2.34 10.33 -3.85
N TYR A 120 -3.42 10.98 -4.27
CA TYR A 120 -3.49 12.44 -4.35
C TYR A 120 -3.70 13.04 -2.96
N ARG A 121 -3.29 14.31 -2.81
CA ARG A 121 -3.50 15.10 -1.60
C ARG A 121 -4.73 15.99 -1.70
N CYS A 122 -5.34 16.26 -0.57
CA CYS A 122 -6.52 17.11 -0.43
C CYS A 122 -6.50 17.93 0.85
N THR A 123 -7.27 19.02 0.89
CA THR A 123 -7.40 19.87 2.08
C THR A 123 -8.54 19.43 3.02
N ASN A 124 -9.56 18.72 2.52
CA ASN A 124 -10.68 18.26 3.34
C ASN A 124 -10.87 16.74 3.22
N PRO A 125 -10.67 15.96 4.31
CA PRO A 125 -10.80 14.52 4.26
C PRO A 125 -12.24 14.03 4.10
N ALA A 126 -13.25 14.86 4.37
CA ALA A 126 -14.65 14.54 4.15
C ALA A 126 -15.08 14.73 2.69
N SER A 127 -14.31 15.45 1.90
CA SER A 127 -14.59 15.71 0.48
C SER A 127 -13.30 15.70 -0.34
N PRO A 128 -12.56 14.58 -0.33
CA PRO A 128 -11.19 14.55 -0.83
C PRO A 128 -11.11 14.88 -2.33
N THR A 129 -12.01 14.34 -3.15
CA THR A 129 -12.00 14.53 -4.60
C THR A 129 -12.23 15.99 -5.01
N SER A 130 -13.16 16.69 -4.35
CA SER A 130 -13.47 18.09 -4.67
C SER A 130 -12.52 19.08 -4.00
N THR A 131 -11.58 18.60 -3.17
CA THR A 131 -10.63 19.45 -2.44
C THR A 131 -9.17 19.04 -2.70
N ARG A 132 -8.91 18.44 -3.87
CA ARG A 132 -7.57 18.11 -4.35
C ARG A 132 -6.65 19.33 -4.26
N SER A 133 -5.48 19.15 -3.65
CA SER A 133 -4.45 20.18 -3.49
C SER A 133 -3.11 19.52 -3.25
N THR A 134 -2.09 19.91 -4.01
CA THR A 134 -0.71 19.41 -3.85
C THR A 134 -0.12 19.76 -2.47
N SER A 135 -0.66 20.79 -1.82
CA SER A 135 -0.27 21.27 -0.50
C SER A 135 -1.26 20.86 0.60
N GLY A 136 -2.23 19.98 0.30
CA GLY A 136 -3.22 19.53 1.28
C GLY A 136 -2.62 18.73 2.43
N ASP A 137 -3.29 18.75 3.59
CA ASP A 137 -2.84 18.09 4.82
C ASP A 137 -3.13 16.58 4.86
N TYR A 138 -3.87 16.07 3.87
CA TYR A 138 -4.32 14.68 3.81
C TYR A 138 -3.88 14.02 2.51
N VAL A 139 -3.59 12.71 2.56
CA VAL A 139 -3.35 11.86 1.40
C VAL A 139 -4.44 10.80 1.31
N VAL A 140 -4.93 10.53 0.10
CA VAL A 140 -6.03 9.58 -0.14
C VAL A 140 -5.49 8.17 -0.35
N LEU A 141 -5.97 7.24 0.47
CA LEU A 141 -5.66 5.82 0.36
C LEU A 141 -6.36 5.19 -0.86
N PRO A 142 -5.87 4.06 -1.39
CA PRO A 142 -6.64 3.30 -2.37
C PRO A 142 -7.95 2.79 -1.74
N ASP A 143 -8.93 2.51 -2.58
CA ASP A 143 -10.11 1.73 -2.22
C ASP A 143 -10.10 0.41 -2.97
N GLU A 144 -9.68 -0.67 -2.30
CA GLU A 144 -9.53 -1.99 -2.93
C GLU A 144 -10.69 -2.93 -2.59
N ARG A 145 -11.79 -2.39 -2.06
CA ARG A 145 -12.96 -3.20 -1.72
C ARG A 145 -13.65 -3.68 -3.00
N GLY A 146 -13.43 -4.95 -3.33
CA GLY A 146 -13.99 -5.58 -4.52
C GLY A 146 -13.06 -5.59 -5.73
N GLU A 147 -11.88 -4.96 -5.62
CA GLU A 147 -10.92 -4.83 -6.71
C GLU A 147 -10.02 -6.05 -6.87
N PHE A 148 -9.61 -6.33 -8.11
CA PHE A 148 -8.58 -7.31 -8.43
C PHE A 148 -7.26 -6.61 -8.75
N SER A 149 -6.16 -7.11 -8.17
CA SER A 149 -4.83 -6.59 -8.47
C SER A 149 -4.35 -7.06 -9.84
N ARG A 150 -3.69 -6.16 -10.57
CA ARG A 150 -2.90 -6.47 -11.76
C ARG A 150 -1.48 -5.92 -11.61
N GLY A 151 -0.52 -6.56 -12.26
CA GLY A 151 0.83 -6.03 -12.37
C GLY A 151 0.83 -4.73 -13.16
N TRP A 152 1.60 -3.74 -12.71
CA TRP A 152 1.88 -2.56 -13.51
C TRP A 152 2.78 -2.94 -14.70
N ASP A 153 2.57 -2.31 -15.85
CA ASP A 153 3.33 -2.63 -17.06
C ASP A 153 4.82 -2.32 -16.91
N ASP A 154 5.16 -1.25 -16.19
CA ASP A 154 6.55 -0.82 -15.94
C ASP A 154 7.44 -0.88 -17.20
N ALA A 155 6.91 -0.31 -18.29
CA ALA A 155 7.54 -0.25 -19.60
C ALA A 155 7.76 -1.61 -20.32
N ARG A 156 7.09 -2.69 -19.89
CA ARG A 156 7.07 -3.97 -20.63
C ARG A 156 6.35 -3.87 -21.98
N GLY A 157 5.38 -2.97 -22.11
CA GLY A 157 4.62 -2.71 -23.34
C GLY A 157 3.42 -3.63 -23.58
N VAL A 158 3.04 -4.46 -22.62
CA VAL A 158 1.83 -5.31 -22.69
C VAL A 158 0.58 -4.51 -22.35
N ASP A 159 0.74 -3.55 -21.44
CA ASP A 159 -0.31 -2.73 -20.88
C ASP A 159 0.12 -1.26 -20.72
N SER A 160 0.65 -0.68 -21.79
CA SER A 160 1.18 0.69 -21.79
C SER A 160 0.10 1.78 -21.67
N GLY A 161 -1.16 1.46 -21.99
CA GLY A 161 -2.27 2.41 -21.98
C GLY A 161 -2.85 2.68 -20.59
N ARG A 162 -2.39 1.98 -19.54
CA ARG A 162 -2.94 2.10 -18.20
C ARG A 162 -1.85 2.53 -17.21
N GLY A 163 -2.05 3.70 -16.61
CA GLY A 163 -1.11 4.30 -15.66
C GLY A 163 -0.91 3.46 -14.39
N PHE A 164 0.16 3.77 -13.66
CA PHE A 164 0.35 3.25 -12.32
C PHE A 164 -0.89 3.59 -11.48
N TRP A 165 -1.37 2.62 -10.69
CA TRP A 165 -2.50 2.79 -9.77
C TRP A 165 -3.88 3.05 -10.39
N ALA A 166 -3.99 3.07 -11.72
CA ALA A 166 -5.26 3.29 -12.42
C ALA A 166 -6.21 2.09 -12.26
N THR A 167 -7.45 2.40 -11.91
CA THR A 167 -8.58 1.47 -11.90
C THR A 167 -9.01 1.11 -13.33
N GLN A 168 -9.65 -0.05 -13.48
CA GLN A 168 -10.12 -0.53 -14.76
C GLN A 168 -11.47 -1.20 -14.59
N GLY A 169 -12.44 -0.85 -15.44
CA GLY A 169 -13.71 -1.56 -15.50
C GLY A 169 -13.56 -3.00 -16.01
N GLN A 170 -14.51 -3.84 -15.66
CA GLN A 170 -14.63 -5.19 -16.21
C GLN A 170 -14.74 -5.19 -17.75
N ALA A 171 -14.17 -6.21 -18.39
CA ALA A 171 -14.32 -6.45 -19.81
C ALA A 171 -14.35 -7.97 -20.11
N ILE A 172 -15.14 -8.36 -21.11
CA ILE A 172 -15.11 -9.70 -21.70
C ILE A 172 -14.49 -9.58 -23.09
N GLN A 173 -13.67 -10.56 -23.49
CA GLN A 173 -13.11 -10.58 -24.83
C GLN A 173 -14.23 -10.57 -25.87
N ALA A 174 -14.12 -9.69 -26.87
CA ALA A 174 -15.05 -9.64 -27.98
C ALA A 174 -15.12 -11.00 -28.67
N HIS A 175 -16.32 -11.56 -28.79
CA HIS A 175 -16.58 -12.84 -29.46
C HIS A 175 -17.96 -12.83 -30.10
N THR A 176 -18.17 -13.72 -31.07
CA THR A 176 -19.45 -13.91 -31.77
C THR A 176 -19.91 -15.35 -31.64
N HIS A 177 -21.22 -15.57 -31.70
CA HIS A 177 -21.83 -16.89 -31.76
C HIS A 177 -22.52 -17.08 -33.10
N GLY A 178 -22.26 -18.20 -33.77
CA GLY A 178 -23.01 -18.64 -34.95
C GLY A 178 -24.18 -19.51 -34.52
N LEU A 179 -25.40 -19.15 -34.93
CA LEU A 179 -26.57 -20.01 -34.72
C LEU A 179 -26.66 -21.00 -35.88
N GLY A 180 -26.47 -22.29 -35.61
CA GLY A 180 -26.61 -23.36 -36.59
C GLY A 180 -28.08 -23.63 -36.91
N GLY A 181 -28.67 -22.85 -37.81
CA GLY A 181 -29.99 -23.11 -38.37
C GLY A 181 -29.87 -23.88 -39.69
N GLY A 182 -30.06 -25.20 -39.66
CA GLY A 182 -30.36 -25.94 -40.88
C GLY A 182 -31.74 -25.52 -41.39
N SER A 183 -31.79 -24.82 -42.53
CA SER A 183 -33.04 -24.46 -43.18
C SER A 183 -33.74 -25.70 -43.72
N SER A 184 -34.68 -26.27 -42.97
CA SER A 184 -35.61 -27.27 -43.49
C SER A 184 -36.79 -26.56 -44.14
N PHE A 185 -36.77 -26.42 -45.47
CA PHE A 185 -37.93 -25.93 -46.22
C PHE A 185 -38.93 -27.08 -46.37
N ALA A 186 -40.06 -27.04 -45.66
CA ALA A 186 -41.20 -27.90 -45.98
C ALA A 186 -42.01 -27.25 -47.11
N THR A 187 -42.07 -27.91 -48.27
CA THR A 187 -42.93 -27.51 -49.38
C THR A 187 -44.40 -27.67 -48.98
N GLY A 188 -45.09 -26.55 -48.75
CA GLY A 188 -46.56 -26.48 -48.71
C GLY A 188 -47.15 -26.19 -47.32
N GLY A 189 -47.39 -24.91 -47.03
CA GLY A 189 -48.26 -24.48 -45.92
C GLY A 189 -47.73 -23.28 -45.16
N ALA A 190 -48.35 -22.11 -45.38
CA ALA A 190 -48.13 -20.80 -44.74
C ALA A 190 -46.66 -20.45 -44.40
N ALA A 191 -46.01 -19.75 -45.34
CA ALA A 191 -44.64 -19.25 -45.18
C ALA A 191 -44.53 -18.33 -43.94
N PHE A 192 -43.83 -18.80 -42.91
CA PHE A 192 -43.23 -17.89 -41.95
C PHE A 192 -41.86 -17.50 -42.51
N ALA A 193 -41.75 -16.27 -43.03
CA ALA A 193 -40.49 -15.76 -43.52
C ALA A 193 -39.55 -15.53 -42.32
N VAL A 194 -38.50 -16.34 -42.17
CA VAL A 194 -37.29 -15.84 -41.53
C VAL A 194 -36.64 -14.93 -42.57
N GLN A 195 -37.05 -13.67 -42.57
CA GLN A 195 -36.43 -12.64 -43.39
C GLN A 195 -34.95 -12.60 -42.99
N ALA A 196 -34.06 -12.87 -43.96
CA ALA A 196 -32.63 -12.60 -43.88
C ALA A 196 -32.40 -11.07 -43.88
N GLY A 197 -32.98 -10.42 -42.87
CA GLY A 197 -33.05 -8.99 -42.65
C GLY A 197 -33.30 -8.78 -41.16
N GLY A 198 -32.23 -8.72 -40.38
CA GLY A 198 -32.21 -8.06 -39.07
C GLY A 198 -32.98 -8.69 -37.91
N SER A 199 -33.36 -9.97 -37.94
CA SER A 199 -33.87 -10.64 -36.73
C SER A 199 -32.70 -11.08 -35.85
N THR A 200 -32.24 -10.19 -34.97
CA THR A 200 -31.20 -10.50 -33.98
C THR A 200 -31.77 -11.44 -32.91
N VAL A 201 -31.50 -12.75 -33.00
CA VAL A 201 -31.75 -13.69 -31.90
C VAL A 201 -30.64 -13.48 -30.87
N GLN A 202 -30.89 -12.62 -29.89
CA GLN A 202 -29.99 -12.39 -28.76
C GLN A 202 -30.36 -13.35 -27.62
N SER A 203 -29.35 -13.97 -27.00
CA SER A 203 -29.56 -14.55 -25.68
C SER A 203 -30.00 -13.45 -24.72
N GLY A 204 -30.97 -13.73 -23.84
CA GLY A 204 -31.21 -12.85 -22.70
C GLY A 204 -29.95 -12.70 -21.84
N PRO A 205 -29.79 -11.58 -21.10
CA PRO A 205 -28.67 -11.42 -20.19
C PRO A 205 -28.65 -12.60 -19.21
N SER A 206 -27.52 -13.32 -19.17
CA SER A 206 -27.30 -14.43 -18.24
C SER A 206 -26.11 -14.08 -17.36
N GLY A 207 -26.28 -14.20 -16.04
CA GLY A 207 -25.29 -13.78 -15.04
C GLY A 207 -25.84 -12.77 -14.03
N GLY A 208 -24.97 -12.20 -13.21
CA GLY A 208 -25.27 -11.08 -12.32
C GLY A 208 -24.58 -9.79 -12.79
N THR A 209 -24.53 -8.75 -11.93
CA THR A 209 -23.91 -7.43 -12.22
C THR A 209 -22.43 -7.51 -12.65
N GLU A 210 -21.75 -8.60 -12.34
CA GLU A 210 -20.33 -8.81 -12.62
C GLU A 210 -20.00 -10.26 -12.97
N THR A 211 -19.00 -10.44 -13.85
CA THR A 211 -18.26 -11.71 -13.98
C THR A 211 -17.24 -11.77 -12.87
N ARG A 212 -17.46 -12.61 -11.84
CA ARG A 212 -16.53 -12.76 -10.72
C ARG A 212 -15.86 -14.13 -10.71
N PRO A 213 -14.51 -14.22 -10.60
CA PRO A 213 -13.87 -15.46 -10.21
C PRO A 213 -14.32 -15.83 -8.78
N ARG A 214 -14.33 -17.11 -8.43
CA ARG A 214 -14.60 -17.53 -7.04
C ARG A 214 -13.48 -17.02 -6.14
N ASN A 215 -13.78 -16.09 -5.23
CA ASN A 215 -12.81 -15.49 -4.30
C ASN A 215 -13.28 -15.52 -2.84
N VAL A 216 -12.35 -15.27 -1.92
CA VAL A 216 -12.62 -15.12 -0.48
C VAL A 216 -12.28 -13.68 -0.09
N ALA A 217 -13.19 -13.02 0.60
CA ALA A 217 -12.97 -11.65 1.07
C ALA A 217 -12.02 -11.63 2.27
N ALA A 218 -10.98 -10.81 2.18
CA ALA A 218 -10.08 -10.47 3.27
C ALA A 218 -10.02 -8.95 3.44
N LEU A 219 -9.70 -8.47 4.64
CA LEU A 219 -9.45 -7.06 4.88
C LEU A 219 -8.11 -6.69 4.24
N ILE A 220 -8.16 -5.85 3.20
CA ILE A 220 -6.96 -5.32 2.58
C ILE A 220 -6.51 -4.09 3.36
N CYS A 221 -5.22 -4.07 3.72
CA CYS A 221 -4.60 -2.98 4.44
C CYS A 221 -3.28 -2.54 3.77
N ILE A 222 -2.88 -1.31 4.08
CA ILE A 222 -1.63 -0.69 3.65
C ILE A 222 -0.76 -0.36 4.86
N LYS A 223 0.54 -0.66 4.77
CA LYS A 223 1.51 -0.39 5.84
C LYS A 223 1.84 1.11 5.86
N TYR A 224 1.89 1.71 7.05
CA TYR A 224 2.35 3.08 7.28
C TYR A 224 3.55 3.16 8.23
#